data_AF-A0A970PZC9-F1
#
_entry.id   AF-A0A970PZC9-F1
#
_cell.length_a   1.000
_cell.length_b   1.000
_cell.length_c   1.000
_cell.angle_alpha   90.00
_cell.angle_beta   90.00
_cell.angle_gamma   90.00
#
_symmetry.space_group_name_H-M   'P 1'
#
loop_
_entity.id
_entity.type
_entity.pdbx_description
1 polymer ?
#
loop_
_entity_poly.entity_id
_entity_poly.type
_entity_poly.pdbx_seq_one_letter_code
_entity_poly.pdbx_strand_id
1 'polypeptide(L)'
;MLNFTQKEKMLLEDQKTHEQICVDKYTSYANQVQCPQLKALFQDYAKQEQSHLDSVNQMLNGQLPDMSQGYQQQNTQTTAQSQGAMANQADAVLCNDMLMTEKYVSDAYNTAIFEFVDTNVRQVLNHIQKEEQQHGEGVFHYMMNHGMYNPQ
;
A
#
# COMPACT_ATOMS: atom_id res chain seq x y z
N MET A 1 14.11 -14.09 19.42
CA MET A 1 13.51 -14.71 18.22
C MET A 1 12.01 -14.74 18.45
N LEU A 2 11.23 -14.18 17.54
CA LEU A 2 9.77 -14.17 17.65
C LEU A 2 9.24 -15.61 17.60
N ASN A 3 8.35 -15.95 18.52
CA ASN A 3 7.73 -17.27 18.60
C ASN A 3 6.24 -17.13 18.28
N PHE A 4 5.89 -17.40 17.03
CA PHE A 4 4.50 -17.31 16.57
C PHE A 4 3.74 -18.62 16.76
N THR A 5 2.47 -18.47 17.11
CA THR A 5 1.48 -19.54 16.99
C THR A 5 1.29 -19.96 15.52
N GLN A 6 0.66 -21.11 15.30
CA GLN A 6 0.36 -21.56 13.94
C GLN A 6 -0.53 -20.55 13.19
N LYS A 7 -1.50 -19.93 13.87
CA LYS A 7 -2.40 -18.94 13.27
C LYS A 7 -1.65 -17.67 12.87
N GLU A 8 -0.80 -17.14 13.74
CA GLU A 8 0.04 -15.98 13.43
C GLU A 8 0.97 -16.24 12.24
N LYS A 9 1.57 -17.43 12.15
CA LYS A 9 2.40 -17.79 10.98
C LYS A 9 1.61 -17.80 9.68
N MET A 10 0.41 -18.39 9.68
CA MET A 10 -0.45 -18.41 8.48
C MET A 10 -0.83 -16.99 8.07
N LEU A 11 -1.20 -16.13 9.03
CA LEU A 11 -1.52 -14.73 8.76
C LEU A 11 -0.32 -13.97 8.16
N LEU A 12 0.90 -14.18 8.65
CA LEU A 12 2.09 -13.56 8.04
C LEU A 12 2.41 -14.08 6.64
N GLU A 13 2.18 -15.35 6.34
CA GLU A 13 2.33 -15.89 4.98
C GLU A 13 1.27 -15.32 4.02
N ASP A 14 0.04 -15.13 4.51
CA ASP A 14 -1.00 -14.42 3.76
C ASP A 14 -0.56 -12.98 3.48
N GLN A 15 -0.09 -12.24 4.48
CA GLN A 15 0.41 -10.87 4.28
C GLN A 15 1.59 -10.81 3.33
N LYS A 16 2.56 -11.71 3.44
CA LYS A 16 3.67 -11.80 2.49
C LYS A 16 3.17 -11.95 1.06
N THR A 17 2.13 -12.75 0.85
CA THR A 17 1.53 -12.95 -0.49
C THR A 17 0.82 -11.68 -0.96
N HIS A 18 0.10 -11.01 -0.07
CA HIS A 18 -0.55 -9.72 -0.38
C HIS A 18 0.47 -8.65 -0.77
N GLU A 19 1.52 -8.48 0.01
CA GLU A 19 2.60 -7.51 -0.27
C GLU A 19 3.28 -7.78 -1.61
N GLN A 20 3.56 -9.05 -1.92
CA GLN A 20 4.13 -9.42 -3.21
C GLN A 20 3.18 -9.04 -4.37
N ILE A 21 1.88 -9.22 -4.19
CA ILE A 21 0.87 -8.81 -5.18
C ILE A 21 0.84 -7.28 -5.32
N CYS A 22 0.94 -6.52 -4.22
CA CYS A 22 1.02 -5.06 -4.28
C CYS A 22 2.26 -4.58 -5.04
N VAL A 23 3.45 -5.13 -4.72
CA VAL A 23 4.71 -4.85 -5.45
C VAL A 23 4.55 -5.14 -6.94
N ASP A 24 4.03 -6.31 -7.29
CA ASP A 24 3.87 -6.75 -8.69
C ASP A 24 2.88 -5.86 -9.44
N LYS A 25 1.74 -5.55 -8.82
CA LYS A 25 0.70 -4.70 -9.41
C LYS A 25 1.19 -3.28 -9.61
N TYR A 26 1.74 -2.62 -8.60
CA TYR A 26 2.25 -1.25 -8.75
C TYR A 26 3.37 -1.17 -9.79
N THR A 27 4.31 -2.13 -9.77
CA THR A 27 5.40 -2.19 -10.77
C THR A 27 4.85 -2.39 -12.17
N SER A 28 3.88 -3.30 -12.34
CA SER A 28 3.25 -3.56 -13.64
C SER A 28 2.46 -2.35 -14.14
N TYR A 29 1.62 -1.77 -13.29
CA TYR A 29 0.74 -0.66 -13.67
C TYR A 29 1.51 0.64 -13.91
N ALA A 30 2.61 0.89 -13.20
CA ALA A 30 3.51 2.00 -13.49
C ALA A 30 4.04 1.98 -14.94
N ASN A 31 4.10 0.81 -15.58
CA ASN A 31 4.50 0.68 -16.98
C ASN A 31 3.33 0.78 -17.98
N GLN A 32 2.09 0.74 -17.50
CA GLN A 32 0.86 0.77 -18.31
C GLN A 32 0.17 2.13 -18.29
N VAL A 33 0.26 2.86 -17.18
CA VAL A 33 -0.35 4.18 -17.04
C VAL A 33 0.25 5.19 -18.02
N GLN A 34 -0.59 6.08 -18.53
CA GLN A 34 -0.16 7.08 -19.51
C GLN A 34 0.27 8.39 -18.83
N CYS A 35 -0.36 8.73 -17.70
CA CYS A 35 -0.02 9.94 -16.96
C CYS A 35 1.36 9.81 -16.25
N PRO A 36 2.32 10.70 -16.53
CA PRO A 36 3.64 10.66 -15.88
C PRO A 36 3.57 10.84 -14.35
N GLN A 37 2.61 11.65 -13.86
CA GLN A 37 2.41 11.82 -12.42
C GLN A 37 1.93 10.52 -11.77
N LEU A 38 0.99 9.82 -12.41
CA LEU A 38 0.51 8.53 -11.90
C LEU A 38 1.60 7.47 -11.95
N LYS A 39 2.42 7.46 -13.01
CA LYS A 39 3.59 6.60 -13.10
C LYS A 39 4.53 6.80 -11.93
N ALA A 40 4.87 8.05 -11.62
CA ALA A 40 5.73 8.37 -10.48
C ALA A 40 5.12 7.92 -9.16
N LEU A 41 3.81 8.13 -8.97
CA LEU A 41 3.08 7.67 -7.78
C LEU A 41 3.16 6.15 -7.62
N PHE A 42 2.84 5.38 -8.66
CA PHE A 42 2.90 3.91 -8.60
C PHE A 42 4.34 3.39 -8.42
N GLN A 43 5.35 4.04 -9.00
CA GLN A 43 6.75 3.68 -8.76
C GLN A 43 7.22 3.96 -7.34
N ASP A 44 6.66 4.98 -6.69
CA ASP A 44 6.95 5.28 -5.29
C ASP A 44 6.33 4.21 -4.38
N TYR A 45 5.04 3.92 -4.58
CA TYR A 45 4.33 2.90 -3.80
C TYR A 45 4.95 1.51 -3.98
N ALA A 46 5.32 1.10 -5.19
CA ALA A 46 6.05 -0.17 -5.39
C ALA A 46 7.30 -0.34 -4.50
N LYS A 47 8.01 0.75 -4.17
CA LYS A 47 9.18 0.69 -3.27
C LYS A 47 8.78 0.59 -1.80
N GLN A 48 7.68 1.23 -1.43
CA GLN A 48 7.14 1.14 -0.07
C GLN A 48 6.62 -0.28 0.18
N GLU A 49 5.88 -0.87 -0.76
CA GLU A 49 5.42 -2.27 -0.67
C GLU A 49 6.58 -3.27 -0.62
N GLN A 50 7.69 -3.00 -1.33
CA GLN A 50 8.88 -3.85 -1.19
C GLN A 50 9.44 -3.79 0.24
N SER A 51 9.36 -2.63 0.88
CA SER A 51 9.79 -2.45 2.28
C SER A 51 8.83 -3.16 3.26
N HIS A 52 7.53 -3.16 2.98
CA HIS A 52 6.54 -3.93 3.73
C HIS A 52 6.81 -5.44 3.60
N LEU A 53 6.99 -5.93 2.37
CA LEU A 53 7.33 -7.33 2.07
C LEU A 53 8.60 -7.76 2.81
N ASP A 54 9.64 -6.93 2.81
CA ASP A 54 10.89 -7.21 3.50
C ASP A 54 10.68 -7.27 5.03
N SER A 55 9.83 -6.39 5.57
CA SER A 55 9.46 -6.38 6.99
C SER A 55 8.70 -7.65 7.39
N VAL A 56 7.75 -8.10 6.57
CA VAL A 56 7.02 -9.37 6.80
C VAL A 56 7.97 -10.56 6.72
N ASN A 57 8.90 -10.59 5.75
CA ASN A 57 9.90 -11.65 5.65
C ASN A 57 10.85 -11.67 6.86
N GLN A 58 11.26 -10.51 7.39
CA GLN A 58 12.06 -10.44 8.63
C GLN A 58 11.28 -11.03 9.81
N MET A 59 10.00 -10.71 9.95
CA MET A 59 9.13 -11.29 10.98
C MET A 59 9.04 -12.81 10.84
N LEU A 60 8.77 -13.34 9.65
CA LEU A 60 8.74 -14.79 9.39
C LEU A 60 10.05 -15.49 9.74
N ASN A 61 11.20 -14.80 9.60
CA ASN A 61 12.51 -15.28 10.02
C ASN A 61 12.81 -15.08 11.52
N GLY A 62 11.84 -14.61 12.30
CA GLY A 62 11.91 -14.46 13.75
C GLY A 62 12.56 -13.16 14.23
N GLN A 63 12.68 -12.15 13.35
CA GLN A 63 13.27 -10.84 13.62
C GLN A 63 12.20 -9.75 13.68
N LEU A 64 12.35 -8.76 14.56
CA LEU A 64 11.51 -7.57 14.55
C LEU A 64 12.13 -6.53 13.60
N PRO A 65 11.40 -6.06 12.57
CA PRO A 65 11.86 -4.99 11.69
C PRO A 65 12.10 -3.68 12.46
N ASP A 66 13.07 -2.90 11.98
CA ASP A 66 13.32 -1.54 12.48
C ASP A 66 12.41 -0.54 11.75
N MET A 67 11.42 -0.02 12.48
CA MET A 67 10.41 0.91 11.94
C MET A 67 10.90 2.37 11.93
N SER A 68 12.18 2.64 12.20
CA SER A 68 12.75 3.99 12.18
C SER A 68 12.87 4.59 10.78
N GLN A 69 12.74 3.79 9.72
CA GLN A 69 12.67 4.26 8.34
C GLN A 69 11.22 4.55 7.90
N GLY A 70 10.51 5.40 8.63
CA GLY A 70 9.30 6.00 8.08
C GLY A 70 9.68 6.92 6.93
N TYR A 71 9.25 6.64 5.70
CA TYR A 71 9.41 7.56 4.58
C TYR A 71 8.67 8.85 4.92
N GLN A 72 9.43 9.93 5.11
CA GLN A 72 8.87 11.24 5.38
C GLN A 72 8.14 11.70 4.12
N GLN A 73 6.82 11.48 4.07
CA GLN A 73 5.97 11.86 2.94
C GLN A 73 6.12 13.35 2.68
N GLN A 74 6.81 13.69 1.60
CA GLN A 74 6.89 15.06 1.12
C GLN A 74 5.50 15.40 0.56
N ASN A 75 4.72 16.14 1.34
CA ASN A 75 3.42 16.65 0.95
C ASN A 75 3.59 17.59 -0.26
N THR A 76 3.60 17.03 -1.47
CA THR A 76 3.59 17.79 -2.71
C THR A 76 2.18 18.33 -2.93
N GLN A 77 1.96 19.52 -2.39
CA GLN A 77 0.77 20.32 -2.64
C GLN A 77 0.75 20.77 -4.11
N THR A 78 0.32 19.88 -5.01
CA THR A 78 0.07 20.23 -6.42
C THR A 78 -1.18 21.09 -6.50
N THR A 79 -0.99 22.36 -6.81
CA THR A 79 -2.04 23.33 -7.11
C THR A 79 -2.79 22.88 -8.36
N ALA A 80 -4.06 22.49 -8.21
CA ALA A 80 -4.89 21.99 -9.29
C ALA A 80 -5.22 23.12 -10.29
N GLN A 81 -4.54 23.14 -11.43
CA GLN A 81 -4.99 23.89 -12.60
C GLN A 81 -5.95 22.98 -13.37
N SER A 82 -7.25 23.27 -13.22
CA SER A 82 -8.35 22.58 -13.90
C SER A 82 -8.35 22.89 -15.40
N GLN A 83 -7.42 22.31 -16.14
CA GLN A 83 -7.61 22.10 -17.57
C GLN A 83 -8.29 20.75 -17.74
N GLY A 84 -9.49 20.76 -18.34
CA GLY A 84 -10.27 19.57 -18.66
C GLY A 84 -9.50 18.63 -19.57
N ALA A 85 -8.64 17.79 -18.98
CA ALA A 85 -8.14 16.59 -19.60
C ALA A 85 -9.29 15.59 -19.54
N MET A 86 -9.72 15.07 -20.69
CA MET A 86 -10.57 13.89 -20.69
C MET A 86 -9.88 12.83 -19.81
N ALA A 87 -10.55 12.43 -18.72
CA ALA A 87 -10.02 11.43 -17.81
C ALA A 87 -9.61 10.20 -18.63
N ASN A 88 -8.34 9.82 -18.54
CA ASN A 88 -7.86 8.64 -19.24
C ASN A 88 -8.54 7.42 -18.61
N GLN A 89 -9.54 6.88 -19.31
CA GLN A 89 -10.35 5.77 -18.83
C GLN A 89 -9.50 4.53 -18.50
N ALA A 90 -8.39 4.31 -19.22
CA ALA A 90 -7.48 3.20 -18.93
C ALA A 90 -6.77 3.40 -17.59
N ASP A 91 -6.22 4.60 -17.34
CA ASP A 91 -5.61 4.94 -16.05
C ASP A 91 -6.64 4.84 -14.91
N ALA A 92 -7.89 5.25 -15.15
CA ALA A 92 -8.95 5.16 -14.16
C ALA A 92 -9.26 3.71 -13.73
N VAL A 93 -9.23 2.74 -14.66
CA VAL A 93 -9.43 1.32 -14.33
C VAL A 93 -8.30 0.81 -13.44
N LEU A 94 -7.05 1.15 -13.75
CA LEU A 94 -5.88 0.75 -12.96
C LEU A 94 -5.91 1.37 -11.55
N CYS A 95 -6.27 2.66 -11.44
CA CYS A 95 -6.45 3.31 -10.14
C CYS A 95 -7.57 2.66 -9.31
N ASN A 96 -8.69 2.29 -9.92
CA ASN A 96 -9.76 1.59 -9.20
C ASN A 96 -9.30 0.21 -8.70
N ASP A 97 -8.58 -0.57 -9.52
CA ASP A 97 -8.03 -1.86 -9.10
C ASP A 97 -7.03 -1.70 -7.95
N MET A 98 -6.13 -0.72 -8.02
CA MET A 98 -5.22 -0.43 -6.91
C MET A 98 -5.98 -0.02 -5.66
N LEU A 99 -6.93 0.92 -5.76
CA LEU A 99 -7.72 1.35 -4.60
C LEU A 99 -8.52 0.20 -3.94
N MET A 100 -8.99 -0.77 -4.72
CA MET A 100 -9.61 -1.99 -4.16
C MET A 100 -8.59 -2.92 -3.51
N THR A 101 -7.39 -3.01 -4.09
CA THR A 101 -6.27 -3.80 -3.54
C THR A 101 -5.86 -3.25 -2.18
N GLU A 102 -5.57 -1.95 -2.07
CA GLU A 102 -5.19 -1.28 -0.81
C GLU A 102 -6.22 -1.49 0.30
N LYS A 103 -7.50 -1.36 -0.03
CA LYS A 103 -8.59 -1.59 0.94
C LYS A 103 -8.58 -3.02 1.46
N TYR A 104 -8.44 -3.98 0.55
CA TYR A 104 -8.41 -5.40 0.91
C TYR A 104 -7.20 -5.73 1.79
N VAL A 105 -6.01 -5.24 1.44
CA VAL A 105 -4.78 -5.52 2.20
C VAL A 105 -4.80 -4.83 3.56
N SER A 106 -5.23 -3.56 3.64
CA SER A 106 -5.46 -2.86 4.91
C SER A 106 -6.44 -3.61 5.84
N ASP A 107 -7.52 -4.18 5.29
CA ASP A 107 -8.49 -4.97 6.07
C ASP A 107 -7.91 -6.33 6.53
N ALA A 108 -7.07 -6.96 5.70
CA ALA A 108 -6.32 -8.15 6.09
C ALA A 108 -5.36 -7.84 7.26
N TYR A 109 -4.66 -6.71 7.21
CA TYR A 109 -3.81 -6.25 8.32
C TYR A 109 -4.60 -5.99 9.59
N ASN A 110 -5.78 -5.38 9.48
CA ASN A 110 -6.67 -5.19 10.63
C ASN A 110 -6.93 -6.54 11.33
N THR A 111 -7.30 -7.56 10.55
CA THR A 111 -7.56 -8.91 11.06
C THR A 111 -6.31 -9.50 11.71
N ALA A 112 -5.15 -9.42 11.06
CA ALA A 112 -3.90 -9.90 11.64
C ALA A 112 -3.59 -9.18 12.97
N ILE A 113 -3.68 -7.86 13.04
CA ILE A 113 -3.42 -7.09 14.25
C ILE A 113 -4.27 -7.57 15.43
N PHE A 114 -5.54 -7.92 15.23
CA PHE A 114 -6.39 -8.43 16.30
C PHE A 114 -5.96 -9.81 16.82
N GLU A 115 -5.39 -10.64 15.97
CA GLU A 115 -5.04 -12.04 16.27
C GLU A 115 -3.64 -12.20 16.87
N PHE A 116 -2.75 -11.22 16.67
CA PHE A 116 -1.38 -11.26 17.20
C PHE A 116 -1.32 -10.89 18.68
N VAL A 117 -0.55 -11.66 19.45
CA VAL A 117 -0.42 -11.46 20.91
C VAL A 117 0.77 -10.59 21.31
N ASP A 118 1.82 -10.55 20.49
CA ASP A 118 3.02 -9.75 20.78
C ASP A 118 2.82 -8.29 20.40
N THR A 119 2.91 -7.39 21.39
CA THR A 119 2.69 -5.95 21.21
C THR A 119 3.65 -5.30 20.21
N ASN A 120 4.91 -5.73 20.15
CA ASN A 120 5.88 -5.15 19.21
C ASN A 120 5.54 -5.55 17.78
N VAL A 121 5.12 -6.81 17.58
CA VAL A 121 4.65 -7.26 16.25
C VAL A 121 3.38 -6.53 15.85
N ARG A 122 2.44 -6.33 16.78
CA ARG A 122 1.25 -5.51 16.53
C ARG A 122 1.63 -4.10 16.09
N GLN A 123 2.64 -3.47 16.70
CA GLN A 123 3.11 -2.14 16.29
C GLN A 123 3.64 -2.12 14.87
N VAL A 124 4.40 -3.15 14.47
CA VAL A 124 4.88 -3.30 13.08
C VAL A 124 3.70 -3.42 12.11
N LEU A 125 2.75 -4.32 12.39
CA LEU A 125 1.58 -4.52 11.54
C LEU A 125 0.67 -3.27 11.47
N ASN A 126 0.51 -2.54 12.57
CA ASN A 126 -0.24 -1.26 12.58
C ASN A 126 0.44 -0.19 11.73
N HIS A 127 1.78 -0.16 11.72
CA HIS A 127 2.52 0.79 10.89
C HIS A 127 2.29 0.50 9.41
N ILE A 128 2.46 -0.77 9.00
CA ILE A 128 2.23 -1.18 7.60
C ILE A 128 0.78 -0.86 7.21
N GLN A 129 -0.21 -1.26 8.02
CA GLN A 129 -1.62 -0.94 7.75
C GLN A 129 -1.87 0.55 7.53
N LYS A 130 -1.22 1.42 8.31
CA LYS A 130 -1.34 2.86 8.15
C LYS A 130 -0.77 3.31 6.80
N GLU A 131 0.34 2.73 6.35
CA GLU A 131 0.93 3.03 5.05
C GLU A 131 0.03 2.54 3.90
N GLU A 132 -0.58 1.35 3.98
CA GLU A 132 -1.62 0.87 3.03
C GLU A 132 -2.78 1.89 2.89
N GLN A 133 -3.24 2.42 4.03
CA GLN A 133 -4.30 3.45 4.03
C GLN A 133 -3.84 4.74 3.35
N GLN A 134 -2.57 5.13 3.52
CA GLN A 134 -1.98 6.30 2.88
C GLN A 134 -1.78 6.09 1.37
N HIS A 135 -1.44 4.88 0.94
CA HIS A 135 -1.38 4.52 -0.48
C HIS A 135 -2.76 4.68 -1.10
N GLY A 136 -3.78 4.07 -0.48
CA GLY A 136 -5.18 4.20 -0.87
C GLY A 136 -5.65 5.66 -0.92
N GLU A 137 -5.30 6.48 0.07
CA GLU A 137 -5.59 7.92 0.09
C GLU A 137 -4.95 8.64 -1.11
N GLY A 138 -3.69 8.37 -1.42
CA GLY A 138 -3.01 9.02 -2.55
C GLY A 138 -3.59 8.61 -3.90
N VAL A 139 -3.96 7.35 -4.10
CA VAL A 139 -4.69 6.90 -5.32
C VAL A 139 -6.05 7.60 -5.40
N PHE A 140 -6.79 7.66 -4.29
CA PHE A 140 -8.07 8.36 -4.22
C PHE A 140 -7.94 9.84 -4.59
N HIS A 141 -6.97 10.56 -4.01
CA HIS A 141 -6.74 11.98 -4.32
C HIS A 141 -6.34 12.19 -5.77
N TYR A 142 -5.49 11.31 -6.33
CA TYR A 142 -5.18 11.35 -7.76
C TYR A 142 -6.46 11.23 -8.59
N MET A 143 -7.30 10.23 -8.32
CA MET A 143 -8.53 10.01 -9.06
C MET A 143 -9.51 11.19 -8.93
N MET A 144 -9.67 11.74 -7.73
CA MET A 144 -10.53 12.89 -7.46
C MET A 144 -10.07 14.13 -8.25
N ASN A 145 -8.77 14.44 -8.23
CA ASN A 145 -8.20 15.61 -8.91
C ASN A 145 -8.26 15.50 -10.44
N HIS A 146 -8.39 14.29 -10.99
CA HIS A 146 -8.49 14.03 -12.42
C HIS A 146 -9.93 13.71 -12.88
N GLY A 147 -10.93 13.93 -12.02
CA GLY A 147 -12.35 13.68 -12.36
C GLY A 147 -12.69 12.21 -12.58
N MET A 148 -11.85 11.28 -12.12
CA MET A 148 -12.06 9.83 -12.19
C MET A 148 -12.90 9.29 -11.02
N TYR A 149 -12.99 10.06 -9.93
CA TYR A 149 -13.77 9.71 -8.75
C TYR A 149 -14.49 10.94 -8.22
N ASN A 150 -15.77 10.80 -7.87
CA ASN A 150 -16.56 11.87 -7.26
C ASN A 150 -17.04 11.43 -5.88
N PRO A 151 -16.50 12.00 -4.79
CA PRO A 151 -16.99 11.73 -3.44
C PRO A 151 -18.49 12.04 -3.32
N GLN A 152 -19.23 11.23 -2.56
CA GLN A 152 -20.65 11.43 -2.28
C GLN A 152 -20.85 11.80 -0.80
#